data_AF-A0A1Q6ZI14-F1
#
_entry.id   AF-A0A1Q6ZI14-F1
#
_cell.length_a   1.000
_cell.length_b   1.000
_cell.length_c   1.000
_cell.angle_alpha   90.00
_cell.angle_beta   90.00
_cell.angle_gamma   90.00
#
_symmetry.space_group_name_H-M   'P 1'
#
loop_
_entity.id
_entity.type
_entity.pdbx_description
1 polymer ?
#
loop_
_entity_poly.entity_id
_entity_poly.type
_entity_poly.pdbx_seq_one_letter_code
_entity_poly.pdbx_strand_id
1 'polypeptide(L)'
;MRFGREADATVSVHGDAAKVVSARHAELRVEGNAWLLADLESRNGTFLNGKRVTGPTPVGQGDVIRLGESGPEYRVAAITGSLDATLPEHPGIQEGRGGPGGRGGPAEVRAYGVTLLATATGKRYDARGTRIRLGRGRECEVQPVAANDTIVSRIHAELTVGATGGLVVRDAESKNGTYLNGERISKPMPIRLGDKIMLGQGGPVLLVEGMGTAPQRAALGQQTVVGLIGQALAKAREERKKGGRGSTAFMRAVAEAVGKDSRRKIRWLTAIVIALVLLLGGGVYGVYWLLSRQVEHTNEAMRTAEDSSRAEGDRLRRELTAARAAAAPAAQVDSLRVQLAAAESRTSQLQVALDRAQQALGQQLAAGESQRQEGQRDLQRMRDQLAAAERRAPSQESLDSLRRAVATAESQAASLDAKMRAIRGTDFAGMAQQNQGAVGLITVALGGDRYDGTGFVISADGYMLTNWHVVADSAHAEADTVWVTMADQSLGRYADVIATARERDVALIKIRGYQGSYLSAIDWGGTKARQGEPAALIGYPAGSGFARDRASVVRTSMTAGILSRVTPDLIQFDGMTTGGSSGSPVFNADGDVISVHRAGLRQGPGFALSVPVKYAIPLMPPALRQRLGV
;
A
#
# COMPACT_ATOMS: atom_id res chain seq x y z
N MET A 1 27.81 -25.99 12.81
CA MET A 1 27.79 -25.80 11.34
C MET A 1 29.12 -26.29 10.79
N ARG A 2 29.11 -27.13 9.75
CA ARG A 2 30.34 -27.72 9.19
C ARG A 2 30.61 -27.21 7.78
N PHE A 3 31.88 -26.96 7.49
CA PHE A 3 32.39 -26.54 6.21
C PHE A 3 33.21 -27.69 5.60
N GLY A 4 33.02 -27.96 4.32
CA GLY A 4 33.72 -29.05 3.66
C GLY A 4 33.24 -29.33 2.25
N ARG A 5 33.74 -30.41 1.65
CA ARG A 5 33.30 -30.89 0.34
C ARG A 5 32.17 -31.89 0.38
N GLU A 6 31.95 -32.53 1.53
CA GLU A 6 30.92 -33.54 1.66
C GLU A 6 29.54 -32.91 1.45
N ALA A 7 28.64 -33.69 0.86
CA ALA A 7 27.30 -33.22 0.50
C ALA A 7 26.43 -32.92 1.73
N ASP A 8 26.76 -33.48 2.88
CA ASP A 8 26.08 -33.27 4.17
C ASP A 8 26.70 -32.12 5.00
N ALA A 9 27.77 -31.49 4.52
CA ALA A 9 28.33 -30.30 5.15
C ALA A 9 27.35 -29.12 5.05
N THR A 10 27.11 -28.44 6.17
CA THR A 10 26.20 -27.28 6.25
C THR A 10 26.57 -26.19 5.24
N VAL A 11 27.87 -26.00 5.00
CA VAL A 11 28.41 -25.17 3.93
C VAL A 11 29.31 -26.05 3.07
N SER A 12 28.71 -26.62 2.03
CA SER A 12 29.41 -27.50 1.10
C SER A 12 30.06 -26.73 -0.06
N VAL A 13 31.34 -27.02 -0.32
CA VAL A 13 32.16 -26.35 -1.35
C VAL A 13 32.33 -27.29 -2.53
N HIS A 14 31.99 -26.82 -3.73
CA HIS A 14 32.10 -27.57 -4.98
C HIS A 14 32.89 -26.79 -6.06
N GLY A 15 33.21 -27.43 -7.18
CA GLY A 15 33.95 -26.82 -8.30
C GLY A 15 35.46 -26.70 -8.05
N ASP A 16 36.15 -25.79 -8.73
CA ASP A 16 37.62 -25.67 -8.62
C ASP A 16 38.11 -25.24 -7.22
N ALA A 17 37.32 -24.47 -6.49
CA ALA A 17 37.58 -24.12 -5.09
C ALA A 17 37.57 -25.37 -4.19
N ALA A 18 36.82 -26.40 -4.58
CA ALA A 18 36.90 -27.73 -4.02
C ALA A 18 38.16 -28.49 -4.49
N LYS A 19 39.28 -27.87 -4.83
CA LYS A 19 40.60 -28.56 -4.88
C LYS A 19 41.44 -28.31 -3.63
N VAL A 20 41.11 -27.26 -2.88
CA VAL A 20 41.81 -26.90 -1.64
C VAL A 20 41.02 -27.12 -0.32
N VAL A 21 39.73 -27.51 -0.37
CA VAL A 21 38.87 -27.65 0.82
C VAL A 21 38.57 -29.11 1.22
N SER A 22 39.28 -29.73 2.18
CA SER A 22 38.98 -31.07 2.74
C SER A 22 37.49 -31.47 2.87
N ALA A 23 37.22 -32.78 2.78
CA ALA A 23 35.89 -33.39 2.94
C ALA A 23 35.14 -32.83 4.16
N ARG A 24 35.80 -32.86 5.31
CA ARG A 24 35.44 -32.13 6.53
C ARG A 24 36.58 -31.15 6.82
N HIS A 25 36.34 -29.85 6.65
CA HIS A 25 37.40 -28.86 6.67
C HIS A 25 37.41 -28.07 7.99
N ALA A 26 36.27 -27.47 8.34
CA ALA A 26 36.16 -26.64 9.53
C ALA A 26 34.78 -26.79 10.16
N GLU A 27 34.68 -26.43 11.43
CA GLU A 27 33.42 -26.41 12.17
C GLU A 27 33.26 -25.12 12.95
N LEU A 28 32.08 -24.51 12.82
CA LEU A 28 31.59 -23.47 13.71
C LEU A 28 30.66 -24.12 14.74
N ARG A 29 31.01 -23.99 16.02
CA ARG A 29 30.21 -24.49 17.14
C ARG A 29 29.94 -23.39 18.14
N VAL A 30 28.83 -23.49 18.86
CA VAL A 30 28.50 -22.57 19.95
C VAL A 30 29.02 -23.18 21.25
N GLU A 31 29.83 -22.41 21.98
CA GLU A 31 30.20 -22.73 23.35
C GLU A 31 29.91 -21.50 24.23
N GLY A 32 29.05 -21.68 25.24
CA GLY A 32 28.52 -20.57 26.02
C GLY A 32 27.72 -19.60 25.15
N ASN A 33 28.11 -18.32 25.13
CA ASN A 33 27.47 -17.27 24.32
C ASN A 33 28.32 -16.85 23.12
N ALA A 34 29.31 -17.67 22.71
CA ALA A 34 30.23 -17.36 21.62
C ALA A 34 30.24 -18.47 20.56
N TRP A 35 30.37 -18.06 19.30
CA TRP A 35 30.64 -18.98 18.20
C TRP A 35 32.14 -19.17 18.08
N LEU A 36 32.58 -20.43 18.09
CA LEU A 36 33.98 -20.83 17.96
C LEU A 36 34.17 -21.55 16.62
N LEU A 37 35.19 -21.15 15.88
CA LEU A 37 35.66 -21.82 14.67
C LEU A 37 36.82 -22.74 15.03
N ALA A 38 36.74 -23.99 14.59
CA ALA A 38 37.81 -24.98 14.71
C ALA A 38 38.12 -25.60 13.35
N ASP A 39 39.42 -25.80 13.07
CA ASP A 39 39.88 -26.60 11.94
C ASP A 39 39.73 -28.09 12.27
N LEU A 40 39.17 -28.87 11.35
CA LEU A 40 38.97 -30.32 11.52
C LEU A 40 40.13 -31.11 10.89
N GLU A 41 41.36 -30.72 11.22
CA GLU A 41 42.60 -31.28 10.64
C GLU A 41 42.60 -31.23 9.11
N SER A 42 42.22 -30.07 8.57
CA SER A 42 42.11 -29.90 7.13
C SER A 42 43.49 -29.89 6.47
N ARG A 43 43.56 -30.40 5.23
CA ARG A 43 44.83 -30.56 4.52
C ARG A 43 45.54 -29.22 4.28
N ASN A 44 44.78 -28.15 4.10
CA ASN A 44 45.30 -26.83 3.74
C ASN A 44 45.06 -25.77 4.83
N GLY A 45 44.51 -26.16 5.98
CA GLY A 45 44.25 -25.29 7.12
C GLY A 45 43.08 -24.31 6.95
N THR A 46 42.43 -23.99 8.06
CA THR A 46 41.41 -22.93 8.16
C THR A 46 42.03 -21.63 8.68
N PHE A 47 41.60 -20.49 8.14
CA PHE A 47 42.09 -19.17 8.52
C PHE A 47 40.93 -18.27 8.96
N LEU A 48 41.15 -17.45 9.98
CA LEU A 48 40.23 -16.40 10.43
C LEU A 48 40.94 -15.05 10.35
N ASN A 49 40.38 -14.11 9.60
CA ASN A 49 40.95 -12.78 9.33
C ASN A 49 42.44 -12.86 8.88
N GLY A 50 42.76 -13.86 8.06
CA GLY A 50 44.10 -14.09 7.53
C GLY A 50 45.08 -14.83 8.46
N LYS A 51 44.70 -15.16 9.69
CA LYS A 51 45.53 -15.94 10.62
C LYS A 51 45.07 -17.39 10.68
N ARG A 52 46.01 -18.35 10.67
CA ARG A 52 45.69 -19.79 10.72
C ARG A 52 45.09 -20.14 12.08
N VAL A 53 43.96 -20.84 12.06
CA VAL A 53 43.25 -21.33 13.24
C VAL A 53 43.94 -22.62 13.71
N THR A 54 44.57 -22.58 14.87
CA THR A 54 45.27 -23.75 15.47
C THR A 54 44.50 -24.38 16.62
N GLY A 55 43.36 -23.80 17.00
CA GLY A 55 42.44 -24.29 18.03
C GLY A 55 41.11 -23.51 17.99
N PRO A 56 40.09 -23.91 18.78
CA PRO A 56 38.79 -23.25 18.79
C PRO A 56 38.92 -21.74 19.03
N THR A 57 38.59 -20.94 18.01
CA THR A 57 38.82 -19.49 18.00
C THR A 57 37.49 -18.75 17.91
N PRO A 58 37.21 -17.79 18.79
CA PRO A 58 35.96 -17.01 18.72
C PRO A 58 35.82 -16.26 17.40
N VAL A 59 34.60 -16.24 16.89
CA VAL A 59 34.22 -15.53 15.67
C VAL A 59 33.21 -14.46 16.03
N GLY A 60 33.41 -13.26 15.48
CA GLY A 60 32.58 -12.08 15.61
C GLY A 60 31.89 -11.68 14.31
N GLN A 61 30.94 -10.75 14.40
CA GLN A 61 30.35 -10.12 13.21
C GLN A 61 31.42 -9.33 12.44
N GLY A 62 31.48 -9.54 11.13
CA GLY A 62 32.42 -8.91 10.21
C GLY A 62 33.66 -9.75 9.88
N ASP A 63 33.94 -10.79 10.67
CA ASP A 63 35.11 -11.65 10.52
C ASP A 63 35.07 -12.48 9.23
N VAL A 64 36.24 -12.77 8.67
CA VAL A 64 36.38 -13.52 7.41
C VAL A 64 37.03 -14.87 7.69
N ILE A 65 36.34 -15.94 7.34
CA ILE A 65 36.78 -17.32 7.43
C ILE A 65 37.25 -17.78 6.04
N ARG A 66 38.47 -18.29 5.90
CA ARG A 66 39.00 -18.84 4.64
C ARG A 66 39.40 -20.31 4.81
N LEU A 67 39.04 -21.15 3.84
CA LEU A 67 39.29 -22.59 3.86
C LEU A 67 40.44 -22.97 2.93
N GLY A 68 41.66 -23.03 3.44
CA GLY A 68 42.90 -23.07 2.66
C GLY A 68 43.36 -21.68 2.21
N GLU A 69 44.67 -21.49 2.06
CA GLU A 69 45.28 -20.18 1.81
C GLU A 69 44.78 -19.50 0.52
N SER A 70 44.50 -20.30 -0.51
CA SER A 70 43.92 -19.92 -1.80
C SER A 70 42.45 -20.35 -1.97
N GLY A 71 41.80 -20.75 -0.88
CA GLY A 71 40.44 -21.26 -0.92
C GLY A 71 39.35 -20.21 -0.68
N PRO A 72 38.08 -20.64 -0.61
CA PRO A 72 36.92 -19.75 -0.52
C PRO A 72 36.90 -18.99 0.81
N GLU A 73 36.47 -17.73 0.75
CA GLU A 73 36.28 -16.82 1.87
C GLU A 73 34.81 -16.64 2.23
N TYR A 74 34.51 -16.61 3.53
CA TYR A 74 33.19 -16.44 4.08
C TYR A 74 33.22 -15.32 5.12
N ARG A 75 32.48 -14.24 4.88
CA ARG A 75 32.34 -13.15 5.85
C ARG A 75 31.14 -13.40 6.76
N VAL A 76 31.34 -13.24 8.06
CA VAL A 76 30.31 -13.41 9.08
C VAL A 76 29.43 -12.16 9.10
N ALA A 77 28.24 -12.24 8.53
CA ALA A 77 27.35 -11.09 8.40
C ALA A 77 26.66 -10.69 9.72
N ALA A 78 26.36 -11.66 10.59
CA ALA A 78 25.74 -11.44 11.90
C ALA A 78 25.96 -12.68 12.79
N ILE A 79 25.98 -12.47 14.12
CA ILE A 79 26.02 -13.54 15.12
C ILE A 79 24.90 -13.29 16.12
N THR A 80 24.00 -14.26 16.29
CA THR A 80 22.83 -14.17 17.19
C THR A 80 22.90 -15.28 18.25
N GLY A 81 22.74 -14.93 19.53
CA GLY A 81 22.98 -15.81 20.69
C GLY A 81 21.96 -16.91 20.95
N SER A 82 20.78 -16.87 20.33
CA SER A 82 19.86 -18.00 20.23
C SER A 82 18.88 -17.68 19.10
N LEU A 83 18.58 -18.67 18.26
CA LEU A 83 17.35 -18.67 17.48
C LEU A 83 16.35 -19.46 18.32
N ASP A 84 15.54 -18.74 19.10
CA ASP A 84 14.41 -19.37 19.79
C ASP A 84 13.52 -20.06 18.76
N ALA A 85 13.16 -21.30 19.07
CA ALA A 85 12.32 -22.14 18.24
C ALA A 85 10.98 -21.46 17.97
N THR A 86 10.74 -21.14 16.69
CA THR A 86 9.43 -20.92 16.04
C THR A 86 8.53 -19.81 16.62
N LEU A 87 7.75 -19.21 15.71
CA LEU A 87 6.50 -18.53 16.02
C LEU A 87 5.80 -19.14 17.25
N PRO A 88 5.30 -18.35 18.22
CA PRO A 88 4.47 -18.95 19.27
C PRO A 88 3.33 -19.71 18.60
N GLU A 89 3.08 -20.96 19.03
CA GLU A 89 1.96 -21.77 18.55
C GLU A 89 0.61 -21.07 18.70
N HIS A 90 0.50 -20.00 19.51
CA HIS A 90 -0.70 -19.16 19.59
C HIS A 90 -0.37 -17.67 19.79
N PRO A 91 -0.57 -16.80 18.78
CA PRO A 91 -0.74 -15.37 19.01
C PRO A 91 -2.25 -15.05 19.03
N GLY A 92 -2.90 -15.28 20.19
CA GLY A 92 -4.11 -14.53 20.54
C GLY A 92 -5.46 -15.24 20.71
N ILE A 93 -5.54 -16.55 20.95
CA ILE A 93 -6.71 -17.12 21.64
C ILE A 93 -6.34 -17.20 23.12
N GLN A 94 -6.95 -16.34 23.94
CA GLN A 94 -7.12 -16.68 25.35
C GLN A 94 -7.98 -17.94 25.38
N GLU A 95 -7.45 -19.06 25.88
CA GLU A 95 -8.29 -20.13 26.38
C GLU A 95 -9.14 -19.55 27.51
N GLY A 96 -10.32 -19.06 27.16
CA GLY A 96 -11.40 -18.94 28.11
C GLY A 96 -11.67 -20.34 28.65
N ARG A 97 -11.39 -20.55 29.93
CA ARG A 97 -12.07 -21.59 30.70
C ARG A 97 -13.58 -21.35 30.51
N GLY A 98 -14.26 -22.16 29.69
CA GLY A 98 -15.71 -22.04 29.53
C GLY A 98 -16.32 -22.86 28.40
N GLY A 99 -16.56 -24.15 28.66
CA GLY A 99 -17.74 -24.91 28.22
C GLY A 99 -17.98 -25.18 26.72
N PRO A 100 -18.73 -26.23 26.38
CA PRO A 100 -19.05 -26.56 24.99
C PRO A 100 -20.20 -25.67 24.48
N GLY A 101 -19.90 -24.72 23.59
CA GLY A 101 -20.92 -23.95 22.88
C GLY A 101 -20.50 -22.55 22.42
N GLY A 102 -19.56 -22.42 21.47
CA GLY A 102 -19.19 -21.12 20.88
C GLY A 102 -18.72 -21.25 19.43
N ARG A 103 -19.43 -20.59 18.50
CA ARG A 103 -19.12 -20.56 17.05
C ARG A 103 -17.91 -19.66 16.78
N GLY A 104 -16.84 -20.20 16.18
CA GLY A 104 -15.63 -19.47 15.80
C GLY A 104 -15.79 -18.65 14.50
N GLY A 105 -15.29 -17.41 14.51
CA GLY A 105 -15.25 -16.51 13.36
C GLY A 105 -14.04 -16.73 12.42
N PRO A 106 -14.02 -16.11 11.22
CA PRO A 106 -12.99 -16.36 10.20
C PRO A 106 -11.64 -15.68 10.48
N ALA A 107 -10.54 -16.38 10.16
CA ALA A 107 -9.16 -15.95 10.36
C ALA A 107 -8.74 -14.77 9.44
N GLU A 108 -8.06 -13.78 10.02
CA GLU A 108 -7.59 -12.53 9.38
C GLU A 108 -6.43 -12.80 8.38
N VAL A 109 -6.57 -12.33 7.13
CA VAL A 109 -5.57 -12.56 6.06
C VAL A 109 -4.40 -11.58 6.20
N ARG A 110 -3.21 -12.07 6.58
CA ARG A 110 -1.99 -11.27 6.71
C ARG A 110 -1.19 -11.23 5.39
N ALA A 111 -0.67 -10.06 5.00
CA ALA A 111 0.24 -9.92 3.86
C ALA A 111 1.69 -10.20 4.27
N TYR A 112 2.43 -10.91 3.43
CA TYR A 112 3.83 -11.31 3.71
C TYR A 112 4.76 -10.75 2.64
N GLY A 113 5.97 -10.38 3.05
CA GLY A 113 7.04 -10.01 2.13
C GLY A 113 8.06 -11.14 2.00
N VAL A 114 8.55 -11.36 0.77
CA VAL A 114 9.65 -12.27 0.46
C VAL A 114 10.67 -11.59 -0.46
N THR A 115 11.94 -11.85 -0.21
CA THR A 115 13.06 -11.49 -1.10
C THR A 115 13.65 -12.78 -1.65
N LEU A 116 13.64 -12.94 -2.98
CA LEU A 116 14.16 -14.10 -3.69
C LEU A 116 15.34 -13.71 -4.59
N LEU A 117 16.43 -14.47 -4.53
CA LEU A 117 17.60 -14.29 -5.39
C LEU A 117 17.65 -15.40 -6.45
N ALA A 118 17.59 -15.04 -7.73
CA ALA A 118 17.86 -15.99 -8.80
C ALA A 118 19.35 -16.31 -8.83
N THR A 119 19.72 -17.52 -8.41
CA THR A 119 21.12 -17.91 -8.16
C THR A 119 21.99 -17.85 -9.41
N ALA A 120 21.41 -18.17 -10.58
CA ALA A 120 22.13 -18.17 -11.86
C ALA A 120 22.39 -16.76 -12.42
N THR A 121 21.54 -15.77 -12.10
CA THR A 121 21.63 -14.42 -12.67
C THR A 121 22.07 -13.36 -11.66
N GLY A 122 22.07 -13.69 -10.35
CA GLY A 122 22.28 -12.73 -9.26
C GLY A 122 21.14 -11.72 -9.10
N LYS A 123 20.05 -11.83 -9.88
CA LYS A 123 18.94 -10.88 -9.84
C LYS A 123 18.05 -11.13 -8.62
N ARG A 124 17.82 -10.08 -7.83
CA ARG A 124 16.92 -10.09 -6.68
C ARG A 124 15.48 -9.71 -7.09
N TYR A 125 14.53 -10.35 -6.43
CA TYR A 125 13.10 -10.14 -6.58
C TYR A 125 12.49 -9.91 -5.22
N ASP A 126 12.03 -8.68 -4.97
CA ASP A 126 11.23 -8.35 -3.80
C ASP A 126 9.74 -8.44 -4.18
N ALA A 127 9.01 -9.34 -3.51
CA ALA A 127 7.60 -9.55 -3.74
C ALA A 127 6.83 -9.50 -2.42
N ARG A 128 5.61 -8.92 -2.46
CA ARG A 128 4.76 -8.77 -1.28
C ARG A 128 3.31 -9.03 -1.66
N GLY A 129 2.58 -9.73 -0.80
CA GLY A 129 1.17 -10.02 -1.03
C GLY A 129 0.65 -11.12 -0.14
N THR A 130 -0.64 -11.41 -0.26
CA THR A 130 -1.29 -12.58 0.36
C THR A 130 -1.07 -13.85 -0.46
N ARG A 131 -0.71 -13.68 -1.74
CA ARG A 131 -0.26 -14.71 -2.68
C ARG A 131 0.79 -14.10 -3.62
N ILE A 132 1.88 -14.81 -3.86
CA ILE A 132 2.99 -14.39 -4.72
C ILE A 132 3.25 -15.46 -5.78
N ARG A 133 3.09 -15.15 -7.05
CA ARG A 133 3.24 -16.10 -8.17
C ARG A 133 4.63 -16.02 -8.79
N LEU A 134 5.17 -17.18 -9.09
CA LEU A 134 6.50 -17.42 -9.66
C LEU A 134 6.30 -18.08 -11.03
N GLY A 135 6.88 -17.53 -12.09
CA GLY A 135 6.68 -18.10 -13.44
C GLY A 135 7.19 -17.20 -14.55
N ARG A 136 7.05 -17.63 -15.81
CA ARG A 136 7.47 -16.83 -16.98
C ARG A 136 6.41 -15.84 -17.46
N GLY A 137 5.18 -15.95 -16.95
CA GLY A 137 4.05 -15.14 -17.32
C GLY A 137 4.19 -13.71 -16.78
N ARG A 138 3.66 -12.74 -17.51
CA ARG A 138 3.66 -11.32 -17.08
C ARG A 138 2.80 -11.10 -15.82
N GLU A 139 1.91 -12.03 -15.54
CA GLU A 139 1.04 -12.14 -14.36
C GLU A 139 1.76 -12.58 -13.08
N CYS A 140 3.03 -13.01 -13.17
CA CYS A 140 3.83 -13.41 -12.02
C CYS A 140 4.55 -12.23 -11.37
N GLU A 141 4.45 -12.13 -10.04
CA GLU A 141 5.21 -11.22 -9.20
C GLU A 141 6.70 -11.55 -9.17
N VAL A 142 7.11 -12.75 -9.59
CA VAL A 142 8.51 -13.12 -9.75
C VAL A 142 8.67 -13.80 -11.11
N GLN A 143 9.37 -13.11 -12.03
CA GLN A 143 9.62 -13.56 -13.40
C GLN A 143 11.12 -13.81 -13.59
N PRO A 144 11.61 -15.02 -13.27
CA PRO A 144 13.03 -15.34 -13.33
C PRO A 144 13.55 -15.61 -14.74
N VAL A 145 12.66 -15.79 -15.72
CA VAL A 145 13.00 -16.14 -17.11
C VAL A 145 12.18 -15.31 -18.09
N ALA A 146 12.59 -15.32 -19.36
CA ALA A 146 11.88 -14.65 -20.44
C ALA A 146 10.55 -15.34 -20.79
N ALA A 147 9.64 -14.61 -21.43
CA ALA A 147 8.28 -15.08 -21.72
C ALA A 147 8.22 -16.30 -22.66
N ASN A 148 9.27 -16.53 -23.46
CA ASN A 148 9.41 -17.65 -24.39
C ASN A 148 10.06 -18.91 -23.78
N ASP A 149 10.41 -18.88 -22.49
CA ASP A 149 10.97 -20.04 -21.79
C ASP A 149 10.00 -21.23 -21.81
N THR A 150 10.50 -22.44 -22.08
CA THR A 150 9.68 -23.65 -22.19
C THR A 150 9.72 -24.52 -20.94
N ILE A 151 10.68 -24.28 -20.04
CA ILE A 151 10.86 -25.02 -18.80
C ILE A 151 9.93 -24.46 -17.72
N VAL A 152 9.79 -23.14 -17.66
CA VAL A 152 8.97 -22.46 -16.67
C VAL A 152 7.54 -22.27 -17.20
N SER A 153 6.52 -22.74 -16.47
CA SER A 153 5.12 -22.45 -16.79
C SER A 153 4.77 -20.98 -16.58
N ARG A 154 3.70 -20.50 -17.23
CA ARG A 154 3.28 -19.09 -17.13
C ARG A 154 3.10 -18.66 -15.68
N ILE A 155 2.33 -19.44 -14.92
CA ILE A 155 2.38 -19.50 -13.46
C ILE A 155 2.92 -20.89 -13.14
N HIS A 156 4.02 -20.95 -12.38
CA HIS A 156 4.73 -22.20 -12.09
C HIS A 156 4.57 -22.61 -10.63
N ALA A 157 4.75 -21.65 -9.72
CA ALA A 157 4.58 -21.87 -8.29
C ALA A 157 3.93 -20.66 -7.64
N GLU A 158 3.34 -20.84 -6.48
CA GLU A 158 2.78 -19.76 -5.67
C GLU A 158 3.25 -19.83 -4.23
N LEU A 159 3.50 -18.66 -3.62
CA LEU A 159 3.75 -18.51 -2.20
C LEU A 159 2.50 -17.95 -1.52
N THR A 160 2.02 -18.62 -0.49
CA THR A 160 0.80 -18.24 0.26
C THR A 160 1.03 -18.39 1.76
N VAL A 161 0.17 -17.80 2.58
CA VAL A 161 0.20 -17.99 4.03
C VAL A 161 -0.46 -19.31 4.38
N GLY A 162 0.27 -20.22 5.03
CA GLY A 162 -0.26 -21.47 5.57
C GLY A 162 -1.09 -21.26 6.83
N ALA A 163 -1.80 -22.31 7.27
CA ALA A 163 -2.66 -22.27 8.45
C ALA A 163 -1.96 -21.86 9.76
N THR A 164 -0.63 -22.01 9.82
CA THR A 164 0.23 -21.64 10.95
C THR A 164 0.77 -20.21 10.88
N GLY A 165 0.39 -19.44 9.86
CA GLY A 165 0.91 -18.08 9.64
C GLY A 165 2.33 -18.03 9.04
N GLY A 166 2.88 -19.15 8.58
CA GLY A 166 4.14 -19.19 7.83
C GLY A 166 3.92 -19.10 6.31
N LEU A 167 4.92 -18.64 5.56
CA LEU A 167 4.87 -18.65 4.10
C LEU A 167 5.10 -20.09 3.60
N VAL A 168 4.22 -20.57 2.72
CA VAL A 168 4.30 -21.89 2.09
C VAL A 168 4.40 -21.74 0.57
N VAL A 169 5.23 -22.57 -0.08
CA VAL A 169 5.28 -22.71 -1.53
C VAL A 169 4.37 -23.85 -1.98
N ARG A 170 3.61 -23.64 -3.05
CA ARG A 170 2.82 -24.67 -3.73
C ARG A 170 3.09 -24.67 -5.22
N ASP A 171 3.04 -25.85 -5.82
CA ASP A 171 3.06 -25.98 -7.28
C ASP A 171 1.73 -25.49 -7.87
N ALA A 172 1.79 -24.69 -8.93
CA ALA A 172 0.62 -24.11 -9.59
C ALA A 172 0.17 -24.96 -10.78
N GLU A 173 0.15 -26.29 -10.61
CA GLU A 173 -0.08 -27.26 -11.69
C GLU A 173 0.89 -27.08 -12.85
N SER A 174 2.17 -26.91 -12.51
CA SER A 174 3.19 -26.59 -13.49
C SER A 174 3.53 -27.81 -14.36
N LYS A 175 3.84 -27.57 -15.64
CA LYS A 175 4.20 -28.63 -16.58
C LYS A 175 5.39 -29.49 -16.11
N ASN A 176 6.37 -28.86 -15.45
CA ASN A 176 7.64 -29.50 -15.09
C ASN A 176 7.86 -29.65 -13.58
N GLY A 177 6.86 -29.33 -12.76
CA GLY A 177 6.90 -29.44 -11.30
C GLY A 177 7.77 -28.38 -10.60
N THR A 178 7.35 -28.01 -9.40
CA THR A 178 8.12 -27.18 -8.46
C THR A 178 8.93 -28.04 -7.51
N TYR A 179 10.17 -27.61 -7.21
CA TYR A 179 11.06 -28.30 -6.28
C TYR A 179 11.50 -27.36 -5.17
N LEU A 180 11.54 -27.85 -3.94
CA LEU A 180 12.04 -27.14 -2.77
C LEU A 180 13.26 -27.89 -2.24
N ASN A 181 14.40 -27.22 -2.16
CA ASN A 181 15.68 -27.79 -1.72
C ASN A 181 16.09 -29.08 -2.47
N GLY A 182 15.70 -29.19 -3.74
CA GLY A 182 16.01 -30.34 -4.61
C GLY A 182 14.93 -31.43 -4.64
N GLU A 183 13.95 -31.40 -3.73
CA GLU A 183 12.85 -32.35 -3.69
C GLU A 183 11.59 -31.81 -4.37
N ARG A 184 10.90 -32.63 -5.16
CA ARG A 184 9.67 -32.24 -5.84
C ARG A 184 8.54 -32.13 -4.83
N ILE A 185 7.82 -31.00 -4.82
CA ILE A 185 6.68 -30.80 -3.92
C ILE A 185 5.37 -31.25 -4.59
N SER A 186 4.52 -31.96 -3.86
CA SER A 186 3.19 -32.40 -4.30
C SER A 186 2.04 -31.81 -3.47
N LYS A 187 2.38 -31.11 -2.38
CA LYS A 187 1.48 -30.39 -1.49
C LYS A 187 2.14 -29.07 -1.08
N PRO A 188 1.39 -28.07 -0.56
CA PRO A 188 1.99 -26.85 -0.05
C PRO A 188 3.01 -27.14 1.05
N MET A 189 4.23 -26.62 0.92
CA MET A 189 5.34 -26.84 1.85
C MET A 189 5.81 -25.51 2.44
N PRO A 190 6.07 -25.42 3.76
CA PRO A 190 6.60 -24.21 4.38
C PRO A 190 8.00 -23.89 3.86
N ILE A 191 8.28 -22.59 3.67
CA ILE A 191 9.58 -22.10 3.24
C ILE A 191 10.27 -21.29 4.34
N ARG A 192 11.60 -21.40 4.40
CA ARG A 192 12.51 -20.77 5.36
C ARG A 192 13.55 -19.91 4.65
N LEU A 193 14.16 -18.99 5.39
CA LEU A 193 15.31 -18.23 4.91
C LEU A 193 16.43 -19.21 4.56
N GLY A 194 16.99 -19.08 3.36
CA GLY A 194 17.99 -19.99 2.82
C GLY A 194 17.43 -21.13 1.94
N ASP A 195 16.11 -21.32 1.88
CA ASP A 195 15.52 -22.35 1.03
C ASP A 195 15.65 -22.02 -0.46
N LYS A 196 15.78 -23.06 -1.29
CA LYS A 196 15.91 -22.96 -2.75
C LYS A 196 14.65 -23.48 -3.42
N ILE A 197 13.96 -22.62 -4.16
CA ILE A 197 12.78 -22.95 -4.96
C ILE A 197 13.21 -23.07 -6.42
N MET A 198 13.10 -24.24 -7.02
CA MET A 198 13.41 -24.47 -8.44
C MET A 198 12.13 -24.67 -9.24
N LEU A 199 12.03 -23.94 -10.37
CA LEU A 199 10.86 -23.95 -11.25
C LEU A 199 11.13 -24.86 -12.46
N GLY A 200 10.71 -26.12 -12.37
CA GLY A 200 10.97 -27.14 -13.39
C GLY A 200 12.37 -27.73 -13.23
N GLN A 201 12.51 -29.03 -13.52
CA GLN A 201 13.79 -29.71 -13.47
C GLN A 201 14.78 -29.05 -14.46
N GLY A 202 15.90 -28.51 -13.96
CA GLY A 202 16.87 -27.77 -14.76
C GLY A 202 16.50 -26.30 -15.04
N GLY A 203 15.40 -25.81 -14.45
CA GLY A 203 14.97 -24.42 -14.55
C GLY A 203 15.63 -23.48 -13.53
N PRO A 204 15.20 -22.22 -13.45
CA PRO A 204 15.78 -21.23 -12.54
C PRO A 204 15.57 -21.62 -11.08
N VAL A 205 16.61 -21.40 -10.26
CA VAL A 205 16.60 -21.60 -8.81
C VAL A 205 16.55 -20.26 -8.09
N LEU A 206 15.59 -20.12 -7.18
CA LEU A 206 15.33 -18.93 -6.39
C LEU A 206 15.67 -19.20 -4.92
N LEU A 207 16.69 -18.54 -4.40
CA LEU A 207 17.08 -18.59 -3.00
C LEU A 207 16.25 -17.59 -2.18
N VAL A 208 15.67 -18.03 -1.07
CA VAL A 208 14.92 -17.17 -0.14
C VAL A 208 15.90 -16.38 0.74
N GLU A 209 16.14 -15.10 0.45
CA GLU A 209 17.07 -14.24 1.20
C GLU A 209 16.39 -13.44 2.33
N GLY A 210 15.08 -13.20 2.24
CA GLY A 210 14.34 -12.36 3.20
C GLY A 210 12.88 -12.78 3.33
N MET A 211 12.34 -12.79 4.56
CA MET A 211 10.92 -13.06 4.89
C MET A 211 10.55 -12.38 6.20
N GLY A 212 9.35 -11.83 6.32
CA GLY A 212 8.87 -11.26 7.60
C GLY A 212 7.47 -10.62 7.58
N THR A 213 6.96 -10.37 8.79
CA THR A 213 5.77 -9.55 9.11
C THR A 213 6.23 -8.28 9.84
N ALA A 214 5.62 -7.12 9.59
CA ALA A 214 6.14 -5.81 10.01
C ALA A 214 6.03 -5.54 11.54
N PRO A 215 7.09 -5.06 12.25
CA PRO A 215 7.04 -4.77 13.69
C PRO A 215 7.18 -3.28 14.09
N GLN A 216 6.71 -2.95 15.30
CA GLN A 216 6.70 -1.64 16.00
C GLN A 216 7.67 -1.65 17.22
N ARG A 217 8.32 -0.54 17.63
CA ARG A 217 9.01 -0.45 18.95
C ARG A 217 9.30 0.96 19.54
N ALA A 218 9.04 1.05 20.86
CA ALA A 218 9.61 1.73 22.06
C ALA A 218 10.56 2.97 22.06
N ALA A 219 10.56 3.68 23.20
CA ALA A 219 10.89 5.10 23.45
C ALA A 219 12.07 5.38 24.43
N LEU A 220 12.27 6.69 24.74
CA LEU A 220 13.18 7.41 25.70
C LEU A 220 14.58 7.78 25.15
N GLY A 221 15.21 8.95 25.35
CA GLY A 221 15.02 10.22 26.08
C GLY A 221 16.45 10.78 26.36
N GLN A 222 16.86 12.00 25.97
CA GLN A 222 16.90 13.22 26.81
C GLN A 222 17.56 14.42 26.08
N GLN A 223 16.93 15.59 26.31
CA GLN A 223 17.34 17.01 26.29
C GLN A 223 18.43 17.56 25.34
N THR A 224 17.98 18.38 24.39
CA THR A 224 18.78 19.22 23.48
C THR A 224 18.35 20.69 23.56
N VAL A 225 19.00 21.55 22.76
CA VAL A 225 18.94 23.02 22.62
C VAL A 225 17.55 23.66 22.73
N VAL A 226 16.47 22.91 22.50
CA VAL A 226 15.09 23.33 22.82
C VAL A 226 14.94 23.72 24.30
N GLY A 227 15.69 23.09 25.22
CA GLY A 227 15.74 23.47 26.63
C GLY A 227 16.32 24.86 26.87
N LEU A 228 17.31 25.28 26.08
CA LEU A 228 17.91 26.62 26.14
C LEU A 228 16.94 27.70 25.60
N ILE A 229 16.22 27.38 24.51
CA ILE A 229 15.20 28.27 23.94
C ILE A 229 13.97 28.35 24.86
N GLY A 230 13.60 27.24 25.50
CA GLY A 230 12.54 27.17 26.50
C GLY A 230 12.85 28.03 27.74
N GLN A 231 14.10 28.02 28.21
CA GLN A 231 14.55 28.89 29.30
C GLN A 231 14.55 30.38 28.90
N ALA A 232 14.95 30.71 27.67
CA ALA A 232 14.91 32.09 27.16
C ALA A 232 13.46 32.61 27.03
N LEU A 233 12.52 31.76 26.59
CA LEU A 233 11.09 32.07 26.51
C LEU A 233 10.44 32.19 27.90
N ALA A 234 10.85 31.36 28.86
CA ALA A 234 10.36 31.43 30.24
C ALA A 234 10.79 32.75 30.91
N LYS A 235 12.04 33.15 30.74
CA LYS A 235 12.59 34.41 31.29
C LYS A 235 11.94 35.65 30.67
N ALA A 236 11.68 35.63 29.35
CA ALA A 236 10.95 36.69 28.66
C ALA A 236 9.47 36.80 29.12
N ARG A 237 8.87 35.70 29.56
CA ARG A 237 7.50 35.67 30.12
C ARG A 237 7.44 36.30 31.52
N GLU A 238 8.45 36.08 32.36
CA GLU A 238 8.54 36.70 33.69
C GLU A 238 8.73 38.21 33.63
N GLU A 239 9.58 38.72 32.72
CA GLU A 239 9.79 40.17 32.57
C GLU A 239 8.55 40.89 32.00
N ARG A 240 7.75 40.18 31.19
CA ARG A 240 6.46 40.69 30.68
C ARG A 240 5.41 40.84 31.79
N LYS A 241 5.48 40.00 32.84
CA LYS A 241 4.65 40.11 34.06
C LYS A 241 5.03 41.34 34.91
N LYS A 242 6.22 41.90 34.75
CA LYS A 242 6.71 43.11 35.45
C LYS A 242 6.54 44.40 34.64
N GLY A 243 5.73 44.40 33.58
CA GLY A 243 5.35 45.61 32.82
C GLY A 243 6.31 46.02 31.69
N GLY A 244 7.29 45.20 31.32
CA GLY A 244 8.23 45.49 30.22
C GLY A 244 7.72 45.08 28.83
N ARG A 245 7.99 45.90 27.79
CA ARG A 245 7.68 45.57 26.38
C ARG A 245 8.47 44.32 25.92
N GLY A 246 7.75 43.22 25.67
CA GLY A 246 8.30 41.86 25.53
C GLY A 246 9.18 41.55 24.31
N SER A 247 9.17 42.37 23.25
CA SER A 247 10.07 42.16 22.09
C SER A 247 11.52 42.55 22.39
N THR A 248 11.75 43.56 23.24
CA THR A 248 13.09 44.06 23.57
C THR A 248 13.85 43.18 24.56
N ALA A 249 13.14 42.50 25.46
CA ALA A 249 13.71 41.57 26.43
C ALA A 249 14.18 40.26 25.79
N PHE A 250 13.32 39.67 24.94
CA PHE A 250 13.65 38.46 24.18
C PHE A 250 14.86 38.69 23.26
N MET A 251 14.90 39.82 22.56
CA MET A 251 16.02 40.17 21.68
C MET A 251 17.30 40.46 22.45
N ARG A 252 17.24 40.96 23.69
CA ARG A 252 18.41 41.18 24.55
C ARG A 252 18.98 39.85 25.07
N ALA A 253 18.12 38.91 25.48
CA ALA A 253 18.51 37.58 25.94
C ALA A 253 19.11 36.72 24.80
N VAL A 254 18.57 36.85 23.58
CA VAL A 254 19.12 36.20 22.38
C VAL A 254 20.44 36.88 21.97
N ALA A 255 20.59 38.20 22.13
CA ALA A 255 21.81 38.93 21.81
C ALA A 255 22.95 38.76 22.84
N GLU A 256 22.66 38.45 24.11
CA GLU A 256 23.66 38.02 25.09
C GLU A 256 24.14 36.58 24.82
N ALA A 257 23.26 35.72 24.29
CA ALA A 257 23.58 34.35 23.92
C ALA A 257 24.33 34.22 22.58
N VAL A 258 24.38 35.28 21.77
CA VAL A 258 25.02 35.31 20.45
C VAL A 258 25.98 36.50 20.39
N GLY A 259 27.26 36.24 20.66
CA GLY A 259 28.31 37.24 20.82
C GLY A 259 28.51 38.21 19.64
N LYS A 260 29.09 39.37 19.95
CA LYS A 260 29.36 40.50 19.04
C LYS A 260 30.30 40.09 17.91
N ASP A 261 29.78 39.99 16.67
CA ASP A 261 30.48 40.64 15.55
C ASP A 261 29.59 40.95 14.33
N SER A 262 29.81 42.15 13.77
CA SER A 262 29.34 42.69 12.48
C SER A 262 27.83 43.01 12.27
N ARG A 263 27.40 44.17 12.75
CA ARG A 263 26.00 44.68 12.71
C ARG A 263 25.46 45.18 11.37
N ARG A 264 26.26 45.31 10.31
CA ARG A 264 25.78 45.88 9.01
C ARG A 264 25.22 44.85 8.03
N LYS A 265 25.78 43.64 7.97
CA LYS A 265 25.31 42.58 7.05
C LYS A 265 23.95 41.99 7.48
N ILE A 266 23.68 41.95 8.78
CA ILE A 266 22.49 41.31 9.34
C ILE A 266 21.21 42.10 9.02
N ARG A 267 21.24 43.45 9.12
CA ARG A 267 20.04 44.29 8.93
C ARG A 267 19.49 44.23 7.49
N TRP A 268 20.37 44.12 6.50
CA TRP A 268 19.98 44.01 5.09
C TRP A 268 19.37 42.63 4.78
N LEU A 269 19.97 41.55 5.31
CA LEU A 269 19.42 40.20 5.21
C LEU A 269 18.05 40.05 5.90
N THR A 270 17.82 40.74 7.02
CA THR A 270 16.52 40.65 7.72
C THR A 270 15.40 41.30 6.90
N ALA A 271 15.68 42.43 6.23
CA ALA A 271 14.69 43.13 5.42
C ALA A 271 14.26 42.31 4.18
N ILE A 272 15.19 41.60 3.55
CA ILE A 272 14.93 40.74 2.38
C ILE A 272 14.04 39.56 2.78
N VAL A 273 14.35 38.91 3.91
CA VAL A 273 13.56 37.77 4.39
C VAL A 273 12.13 38.18 4.72
N ILE A 274 11.93 39.36 5.32
CA ILE A 274 10.58 39.88 5.64
C ILE A 274 9.77 40.16 4.36
N ALA A 275 10.39 40.77 3.35
CA ALA A 275 9.73 41.05 2.08
C ALA A 275 9.33 39.76 1.33
N LEU A 276 10.20 38.74 1.35
CA LEU A 276 9.94 37.43 0.74
C LEU A 276 8.80 36.67 1.44
N VAL A 277 8.73 36.74 2.78
CA VAL A 277 7.67 36.12 3.57
C VAL A 277 6.30 36.78 3.31
N LEU A 278 6.26 38.11 3.17
CA LEU A 278 5.01 38.83 2.89
C LEU A 278 4.48 38.56 1.46
N LEU A 279 5.37 38.49 0.46
CA LEU A 279 4.99 38.16 -0.92
C LEU A 279 4.51 36.72 -1.08
N LEU A 280 5.19 35.76 -0.45
CA LEU A 280 4.78 34.35 -0.46
C LEU A 280 3.48 34.13 0.33
N GLY A 281 3.28 34.83 1.45
CA GLY A 281 2.07 34.73 2.26
C GLY A 281 0.81 35.22 1.54
N GLY A 282 0.90 36.33 0.79
CA GLY A 282 -0.24 36.89 0.06
C GLY A 282 -0.70 36.02 -1.11
N GLY A 283 0.24 35.45 -1.88
CA GLY A 283 -0.08 34.57 -3.01
C GLY A 283 -0.71 33.25 -2.59
N VAL A 284 -0.22 32.65 -1.50
CA VAL A 284 -0.78 31.41 -0.93
C VAL A 284 -2.18 31.65 -0.36
N TYR A 285 -2.42 32.80 0.27
CA TYR A 285 -3.74 33.15 0.82
C TYR A 285 -4.80 33.37 -0.27
N GLY A 286 -4.44 34.00 -1.38
CA GLY A 286 -5.37 34.24 -2.50
C GLY A 286 -5.83 32.96 -3.21
N VAL A 287 -4.91 32.00 -3.41
CA VAL A 287 -5.23 30.68 -4.00
C VAL A 287 -6.03 29.83 -3.02
N TYR A 288 -5.69 29.88 -1.73
CA TYR A 288 -6.46 29.21 -0.67
C TYR A 288 -7.89 29.74 -0.61
N TRP A 289 -8.10 31.06 -0.65
CA TRP A 289 -9.44 31.67 -0.61
C TRP A 289 -10.31 31.29 -1.81
N LEU A 290 -9.73 31.21 -3.01
CA LEU A 290 -10.45 30.81 -4.23
C LEU A 290 -10.86 29.33 -4.19
N LEU A 291 -9.96 28.45 -3.74
CA LEU A 291 -10.23 27.01 -3.58
C LEU A 291 -11.25 26.75 -2.45
N SER A 292 -11.19 27.48 -1.33
CA SER A 292 -12.16 27.37 -0.24
C SER A 292 -13.58 27.69 -0.69
N ARG A 293 -13.75 28.68 -1.57
CA ARG A 293 -15.07 29.05 -2.12
C ARG A 293 -15.68 27.99 -3.03
N GLN A 294 -14.86 27.28 -3.81
CA GLN A 294 -15.34 26.18 -4.65
C GLN A 294 -15.79 24.97 -3.82
N VAL A 295 -15.05 24.66 -2.76
CA VAL A 295 -15.41 23.59 -1.80
C VAL A 295 -16.69 23.90 -1.03
N GLU A 296 -16.96 25.17 -0.71
CA GLU A 296 -18.21 25.58 -0.05
C GLU A 296 -19.44 25.35 -0.96
N HIS A 297 -19.36 25.70 -2.24
CA HIS A 297 -20.47 25.49 -3.18
C HIS A 297 -20.77 24.01 -3.48
N THR A 298 -19.74 23.15 -3.54
CA THR A 298 -19.96 21.70 -3.69
C THR A 298 -20.57 21.11 -2.41
N ASN A 299 -20.09 21.50 -1.23
CA ASN A 299 -20.64 21.07 0.06
C ASN A 299 -22.09 21.54 0.28
N GLU A 300 -22.46 22.73 -0.19
CA GLU A 300 -23.85 23.21 -0.17
C GLU A 300 -24.74 22.33 -1.06
N ALA A 301 -24.31 22.04 -2.29
CA ALA A 301 -25.03 21.15 -3.20
C ALA A 301 -25.25 19.75 -2.59
N MET A 302 -24.27 19.23 -1.85
CA MET A 302 -24.34 17.94 -1.16
C MET A 302 -25.34 17.93 0.00
N ARG A 303 -25.37 18.99 0.81
CA ARG A 303 -26.36 19.15 1.88
C ARG A 303 -27.78 19.24 1.33
N THR A 304 -27.98 19.94 0.22
CA THR A 304 -29.28 19.95 -0.47
C THR A 304 -29.73 18.57 -0.94
N ALA A 305 -28.82 17.67 -1.33
CA ALA A 305 -29.18 16.32 -1.74
C ALA A 305 -29.70 15.48 -0.55
N GLU A 306 -29.04 15.54 0.60
CA GLU A 306 -29.47 14.86 1.82
C GLU A 306 -30.79 15.45 2.36
N ASP A 307 -30.89 16.78 2.37
CA ASP A 307 -32.11 17.49 2.77
C ASP A 307 -33.27 17.21 1.81
N SER A 308 -33.00 17.05 0.51
CA SER A 308 -34.02 16.70 -0.49
C SER A 308 -34.53 15.26 -0.31
N SER A 309 -33.64 14.30 0.01
CA SER A 309 -34.03 12.91 0.29
C SER A 309 -34.88 12.83 1.58
N ARG A 310 -34.52 13.61 2.60
CA ARG A 310 -35.33 13.74 3.83
C ARG A 310 -36.68 14.41 3.55
N ALA A 311 -36.67 15.50 2.77
CA ALA A 311 -37.88 16.21 2.39
C ALA A 311 -38.84 15.34 1.56
N GLU A 312 -38.33 14.46 0.70
CA GLU A 312 -39.11 13.48 -0.06
C GLU A 312 -39.76 12.45 0.88
N GLY A 313 -39.02 11.89 1.84
CA GLY A 313 -39.58 10.99 2.85
C GLY A 313 -40.68 11.67 3.67
N ASP A 314 -40.46 12.90 4.12
CA ASP A 314 -41.46 13.66 4.88
C ASP A 314 -42.66 14.06 4.02
N ARG A 315 -42.46 14.34 2.73
CA ARG A 315 -43.54 14.57 1.77
C ARG A 315 -44.40 13.32 1.62
N LEU A 316 -43.78 12.16 1.39
CA LEU A 316 -44.49 10.87 1.26
C LEU A 316 -45.21 10.49 2.55
N ARG A 317 -44.64 10.77 3.73
CA ARG A 317 -45.33 10.62 5.02
C ARG A 317 -46.59 11.49 5.09
N ARG A 318 -46.48 12.77 4.72
CA ARG A 318 -47.62 13.70 4.70
C ARG A 318 -48.70 13.25 3.72
N GLU A 319 -48.31 12.86 2.50
CA GLU A 319 -49.24 12.34 1.47
C GLU A 319 -49.90 11.04 1.92
N LEU A 320 -49.18 10.11 2.52
CA LEU A 320 -49.75 8.87 3.07
C LEU A 320 -50.73 9.17 4.22
N THR A 321 -50.41 10.14 5.08
CA THR A 321 -51.28 10.55 6.19
C THR A 321 -52.55 11.21 5.67
N ALA A 322 -52.43 12.09 4.68
CA ALA A 322 -53.55 12.75 4.03
C ALA A 322 -54.44 11.74 3.28
N ALA A 323 -53.85 10.79 2.54
CA ALA A 323 -54.58 9.75 1.82
C ALA A 323 -55.38 8.84 2.78
N ARG A 324 -54.81 8.49 3.94
CA ARG A 324 -55.52 7.75 4.99
C ARG A 324 -56.67 8.57 5.60
N ALA A 325 -56.43 9.85 5.89
CA ALA A 325 -57.45 10.75 6.44
C ALA A 325 -58.61 11.00 5.46
N ALA A 326 -58.33 11.02 4.15
CA ALA A 326 -59.32 11.20 3.09
C ALA A 326 -60.04 9.90 2.66
N ALA A 327 -59.79 8.77 3.34
CA ALA A 327 -60.31 7.46 2.97
C ALA A 327 -60.05 7.08 1.50
N ALA A 328 -58.84 7.41 1.00
CA ALA A 328 -58.44 7.11 -0.37
C ALA A 328 -58.46 5.60 -0.67
N PRO A 329 -58.56 5.18 -1.95
CA PRO A 329 -58.56 3.78 -2.32
C PRO A 329 -57.34 3.02 -1.77
N ALA A 330 -57.54 1.78 -1.32
CA ALA A 330 -56.50 0.95 -0.70
C ALA A 330 -55.22 0.83 -1.55
N ALA A 331 -55.36 0.69 -2.87
CA ALA A 331 -54.24 0.63 -3.80
C ALA A 331 -53.35 1.87 -3.78
N GLN A 332 -53.93 3.07 -3.58
CA GLN A 332 -53.19 4.32 -3.48
C GLN A 332 -52.41 4.40 -2.16
N VAL A 333 -53.04 3.99 -1.05
CA VAL A 333 -52.40 3.94 0.27
C VAL A 333 -51.24 2.93 0.28
N ASP A 334 -51.42 1.77 -0.34
CA ASP A 334 -50.38 0.75 -0.45
C ASP A 334 -49.22 1.21 -1.32
N SER A 335 -49.49 1.89 -2.44
CA SER A 335 -48.45 2.47 -3.29
C SER A 335 -47.61 3.51 -2.53
N LEU A 336 -48.26 4.45 -1.83
CA LEU A 336 -47.57 5.46 -1.02
C LEU A 336 -46.76 4.83 0.13
N ARG A 337 -47.28 3.76 0.74
CA ARG A 337 -46.56 3.00 1.78
C ARG A 337 -45.30 2.34 1.23
N VAL A 338 -45.37 1.72 0.04
CA VAL A 338 -44.20 1.10 -0.61
C VAL A 338 -43.17 2.15 -1.01
N GLN A 339 -43.62 3.27 -1.58
CA GLN A 339 -42.74 4.39 -1.94
C GLN A 339 -42.04 4.99 -0.72
N LEU A 340 -42.78 5.21 0.38
CA LEU A 340 -42.22 5.70 1.63
C LEU A 340 -41.18 4.73 2.20
N ALA A 341 -41.49 3.44 2.26
CA ALA A 341 -40.55 2.43 2.75
C ALA A 341 -39.27 2.38 1.90
N ALA A 342 -39.39 2.53 0.57
CA ALA A 342 -38.24 2.61 -0.33
C ALA A 342 -37.40 3.90 -0.11
N ALA A 343 -38.06 5.04 0.09
CA ALA A 343 -37.39 6.32 0.36
C ALA A 343 -36.67 6.34 1.73
N GLU A 344 -37.31 5.80 2.77
CA GLU A 344 -36.72 5.65 4.11
C GLU A 344 -35.53 4.70 4.08
N SER A 345 -35.67 3.54 3.40
CA SER A 345 -34.57 2.59 3.23
C SER A 345 -33.38 3.22 2.51
N ARG A 346 -33.62 3.98 1.43
CA ARG A 346 -32.57 4.71 0.69
C ARG A 346 -31.85 5.73 1.58
N THR A 347 -32.60 6.48 2.37
CA THR A 347 -32.02 7.49 3.29
C THR A 347 -31.15 6.84 4.36
N SER A 348 -31.61 5.75 4.98
CA SER A 348 -30.82 4.99 5.94
C SER A 348 -29.56 4.38 5.30
N GLN A 349 -29.64 3.87 4.07
CA GLN A 349 -28.49 3.34 3.34
C GLN A 349 -27.43 4.43 3.07
N LEU A 350 -27.86 5.61 2.62
CA LEU A 350 -26.98 6.75 2.39
C LEU A 350 -26.26 7.17 3.68
N GLN A 351 -26.97 7.21 4.81
CA GLN A 351 -26.37 7.57 6.10
C GLN A 351 -25.34 6.54 6.57
N VAL A 352 -25.69 5.24 6.50
CA VAL A 352 -24.77 4.14 6.83
C VAL A 352 -23.53 4.14 5.93
N ALA A 353 -23.67 4.55 4.67
CA ALA A 353 -22.54 4.67 3.76
C ALA A 353 -21.65 5.88 4.08
N LEU A 354 -22.23 7.02 4.42
CA LEU A 354 -21.49 8.19 4.88
C LEU A 354 -20.69 7.85 6.13
N ASP A 355 -21.32 7.22 7.13
CA ASP A 355 -20.66 6.79 8.36
C ASP A 355 -19.47 5.87 8.06
N ARG A 356 -19.64 4.92 7.14
CA ARG A 356 -18.55 4.03 6.68
C ARG A 356 -17.41 4.80 6.02
N ALA A 357 -17.74 5.72 5.11
CA ALA A 357 -16.73 6.52 4.41
C ALA A 357 -15.97 7.42 5.37
N GLN A 358 -16.66 8.05 6.33
CA GLN A 358 -16.06 8.86 7.39
C GLN A 358 -15.15 8.02 8.30
N GLN A 359 -15.58 6.81 8.70
CA GLN A 359 -14.76 5.90 9.49
C GLN A 359 -13.51 5.46 8.74
N ALA A 360 -13.64 5.08 7.45
CA ALA A 360 -12.51 4.69 6.61
C ALA A 360 -11.51 5.86 6.45
N LEU A 361 -12.01 7.06 6.17
CA LEU A 361 -11.19 8.27 6.09
C LEU A 361 -10.50 8.58 7.42
N GLY A 362 -11.23 8.46 8.53
CA GLY A 362 -10.70 8.68 9.88
C GLY A 362 -9.56 7.71 10.20
N GLN A 363 -9.70 6.42 9.88
CA GLN A 363 -8.65 5.42 10.04
C GLN A 363 -7.43 5.73 9.18
N GLN A 364 -7.63 6.10 7.90
CA GLN A 364 -6.54 6.50 7.01
C GLN A 364 -5.79 7.74 7.52
N LEU A 365 -6.54 8.74 7.98
CA LEU A 365 -5.96 9.96 8.54
C LEU A 365 -5.21 9.69 9.85
N ALA A 366 -5.71 8.79 10.70
CA ALA A 366 -5.02 8.40 11.92
C ALA A 366 -3.71 7.66 11.63
N ALA A 367 -3.73 6.72 10.66
CA ALA A 367 -2.53 6.02 10.22
C ALA A 367 -1.49 6.98 9.61
N GLY A 368 -1.95 7.90 8.74
CA GLY A 368 -1.10 8.94 8.15
C GLY A 368 -0.53 9.88 9.20
N GLU A 369 -1.30 10.28 10.21
CA GLU A 369 -0.84 11.10 11.33
C GLU A 369 0.22 10.36 12.17
N SER A 370 0.04 9.06 12.43
CA SER A 370 1.04 8.24 13.10
C SER A 370 2.35 8.18 12.31
N GLN A 371 2.27 7.95 11.00
CA GLN A 371 3.44 7.91 10.11
C GLN A 371 4.15 9.28 10.05
N ARG A 372 3.37 10.36 10.02
CA ARG A 372 3.86 11.75 10.05
C ARG A 372 4.63 12.03 11.34
N GLN A 373 4.09 11.60 12.48
CA GLN A 373 4.75 11.72 13.78
C GLN A 373 6.04 10.89 13.87
N GLU A 374 6.04 9.66 13.33
CA GLU A 374 7.23 8.80 13.27
C GLU A 374 8.31 9.43 12.38
N GLY A 375 7.96 9.88 11.17
CA GLY A 375 8.87 10.57 10.26
C GLY A 375 9.47 11.85 10.88
N GLN A 376 8.68 12.61 11.64
CA GLN A 376 9.18 13.77 12.37
C GLN A 376 10.20 13.39 13.46
N ARG A 377 9.99 12.26 14.16
CA ARG A 377 10.96 11.74 15.13
C ARG A 377 12.24 11.29 14.44
N ASP A 378 12.14 10.59 13.32
CA ASP A 378 13.29 10.11 12.55
C ASP A 378 14.12 11.25 12.00
N LEU A 379 13.47 12.26 11.45
CA LEU A 379 14.12 13.47 11.00
C LEU A 379 14.87 14.16 12.14
N GLN A 380 14.27 14.24 13.33
CA GLN A 380 14.94 14.79 14.51
C GLN A 380 16.18 13.96 14.88
N ARG A 381 16.10 12.62 14.84
CA ARG A 381 17.25 11.73 15.09
C ARG A 381 18.39 11.98 14.11
N MET A 382 18.09 12.12 12.81
CA MET A 382 19.11 12.37 11.79
C MET A 382 19.78 13.74 11.96
N ARG A 383 19.00 14.78 12.32
CA ARG A 383 19.54 16.12 12.63
C ARG A 383 20.49 16.07 13.83
N ASP A 384 20.14 15.34 14.88
CA ASP A 384 20.98 15.19 16.07
C ASP A 384 22.28 14.43 15.72
N GLN A 385 22.22 13.40 14.87
CA GLN A 385 23.40 12.68 14.38
C GLN A 385 24.33 13.57 13.54
N LEU A 386 23.78 14.38 12.64
CA LEU A 386 24.56 15.34 11.86
C LEU A 386 25.27 16.35 12.77
N ALA A 387 24.56 16.91 13.75
CA ALA A 387 25.13 17.85 14.71
C ALA A 387 26.23 17.22 15.59
N ALA A 388 26.13 15.93 15.91
CA ALA A 388 27.16 15.20 16.64
C ALA A 388 28.37 14.88 15.76
N ALA A 389 28.15 14.54 14.48
CA ALA A 389 29.21 14.30 13.52
C ALA A 389 30.04 15.56 13.27
N GLU A 390 29.40 16.72 13.07
CA GLU A 390 30.10 18.00 12.87
C GLU A 390 31.06 18.37 14.01
N ARG A 391 30.79 17.91 15.24
CA ARG A 391 31.68 18.13 16.41
C ARG A 391 32.90 17.21 16.47
N ARG A 392 32.89 16.08 15.75
CA ARG A 392 33.93 15.03 15.84
C ARG A 392 35.00 15.13 14.74
N ALA A 393 35.01 16.19 13.93
CA ALA A 393 35.89 16.39 12.77
C ALA A 393 35.98 15.16 11.82
N PRO A 394 34.85 14.66 11.27
CA PRO A 394 34.82 13.50 10.37
C PRO A 394 35.36 13.87 8.97
N SER A 395 35.55 12.87 8.11
CA SER A 395 35.79 13.12 6.68
C SER A 395 34.63 13.92 6.06
N GLN A 396 34.93 14.84 5.12
CA GLN A 396 33.91 15.65 4.46
C GLN A 396 32.84 14.80 3.76
N GLU A 397 33.22 13.65 3.19
CA GLU A 397 32.29 12.72 2.53
C GLU A 397 31.20 12.18 3.48
N SER A 398 31.56 11.93 4.75
CA SER A 398 30.62 11.45 5.77
C SER A 398 29.62 12.54 6.15
N LEU A 399 30.08 13.79 6.27
CA LEU A 399 29.20 14.93 6.53
C LEU A 399 28.26 15.21 5.36
N ASP A 400 28.75 15.12 4.13
CA ASP A 400 27.95 15.36 2.94
C ASP A 400 26.89 14.27 2.72
N SER A 401 27.21 13.00 3.00
CA SER A 401 26.23 11.91 2.97
C SER A 401 25.11 12.10 4.01
N LEU A 402 25.46 12.48 5.25
CA LEU A 402 24.48 12.79 6.30
C LEU A 402 23.59 13.99 5.96
N ARG A 403 24.18 15.07 5.41
CA ARG A 403 23.42 16.24 4.95
C ARG A 403 22.42 15.88 3.86
N ARG A 404 22.83 15.06 2.87
CA ARG A 404 21.91 14.57 1.83
C ARG A 404 20.79 13.70 2.40
N ALA A 405 21.10 12.84 3.36
CA ALA A 405 20.09 12.01 4.02
C ALA A 405 19.05 12.86 4.79
N VAL A 406 19.51 13.85 5.56
CA VAL A 406 18.62 14.81 6.26
C VAL A 406 17.76 15.58 5.27
N ALA A 407 18.34 16.18 4.23
CA ALA A 407 17.57 16.93 3.23
C ALA A 407 16.50 16.06 2.53
N THR A 408 16.82 14.79 2.26
CA THR A 408 15.87 13.83 1.69
C THR A 408 14.72 13.54 2.65
N ALA A 409 15.03 13.31 3.93
CA ALA A 409 14.02 13.07 4.97
C ALA A 409 13.14 14.31 5.22
N GLU A 410 13.69 15.53 5.16
CA GLU A 410 12.94 16.79 5.28
C GLU A 410 11.93 16.95 4.14
N SER A 411 12.36 16.68 2.90
CA SER A 411 11.50 16.72 1.72
C SER A 411 10.35 15.71 1.83
N GLN A 412 10.64 14.48 2.27
CA GLN A 412 9.63 13.45 2.48
C GLN A 412 8.61 13.84 3.56
N ALA A 413 9.06 14.39 4.69
CA ALA A 413 8.19 14.85 5.76
C ALA A 413 7.27 15.99 5.30
N ALA A 414 7.82 16.98 4.58
CA ALA A 414 7.04 18.09 4.03
C ALA A 414 6.00 17.62 3.00
N SER A 415 6.36 16.64 2.15
CA SER A 415 5.43 16.03 1.19
C SER A 415 4.28 15.29 1.88
N LEU A 416 4.56 14.55 2.96
CA LEU A 416 3.53 13.85 3.74
C LEU A 416 2.61 14.83 4.46
N ASP A 417 3.16 15.88 5.09
CA ASP A 417 2.37 16.95 5.72
C ASP A 417 1.43 17.64 4.70
N ALA A 418 1.93 17.94 3.49
CA ALA A 418 1.14 18.53 2.41
C ALA A 418 0.01 17.60 1.95
N LYS A 419 0.30 16.30 1.75
CA LYS A 419 -0.69 15.26 1.41
C LYS A 419 -1.81 15.19 2.44
N MET A 420 -1.46 15.12 3.73
CA MET A 420 -2.43 15.03 4.83
C MET A 420 -3.33 16.26 4.89
N ARG A 421 -2.78 17.46 4.66
CA ARG A 421 -3.54 18.70 4.62
C ARG A 421 -4.53 18.74 3.45
N ALA A 422 -4.09 18.32 2.25
CA ALA A 422 -4.92 18.29 1.06
C ALA A 422 -6.11 17.33 1.23
N ILE A 423 -5.86 16.13 1.78
CA ILE A 423 -6.92 15.14 2.02
C ILE A 423 -7.93 15.64 3.06
N ARG A 424 -7.48 16.26 4.17
CA ARG A 424 -8.37 16.83 5.19
C ARG A 424 -9.23 17.99 4.68
N GLY A 425 -8.78 18.70 3.65
CA GLY A 425 -9.49 19.83 3.06
C GLY A 425 -10.59 19.45 2.07
N THR A 426 -10.78 18.16 1.78
CA THR A 426 -11.70 17.68 0.74
C THR A 426 -12.77 16.77 1.33
N ASP A 427 -14.05 16.96 0.98
CA ASP A 427 -15.15 16.11 1.46
C ASP A 427 -15.29 14.82 0.65
N PHE A 428 -14.31 13.94 0.79
CA PHE A 428 -14.36 12.64 0.12
C PHE A 428 -15.48 11.75 0.64
N ALA A 429 -15.91 11.92 1.89
CA ALA A 429 -16.98 11.12 2.47
C ALA A 429 -18.34 11.45 1.82
N GLY A 430 -18.67 12.74 1.66
CA GLY A 430 -19.85 13.18 0.91
C GLY A 430 -19.80 12.75 -0.55
N MET A 431 -18.64 12.89 -1.19
CA MET A 431 -18.41 12.39 -2.56
C MET A 431 -18.68 10.88 -2.68
N ALA A 432 -18.22 10.09 -1.71
CA ALA A 432 -18.44 8.65 -1.70
C ALA A 432 -19.91 8.28 -1.55
N GLN A 433 -20.60 8.94 -0.62
CA GLN A 433 -22.02 8.74 -0.37
C GLN A 433 -22.88 8.99 -1.62
N GLN A 434 -22.55 10.04 -2.38
CA GLN A 434 -23.29 10.40 -3.60
C GLN A 434 -23.05 9.45 -4.76
N ASN A 435 -21.81 9.01 -4.94
CA ASN A 435 -21.38 8.34 -6.17
C ASN A 435 -21.35 6.81 -6.08
N GLN A 436 -21.30 6.24 -4.87
CA GLN A 436 -21.23 4.79 -4.66
C GLN A 436 -22.37 3.99 -5.31
N GLY A 437 -23.56 4.57 -5.47
CA GLY A 437 -24.72 3.87 -6.06
C GLY A 437 -24.53 3.53 -7.54
N ALA A 438 -23.61 4.21 -8.21
CA ALA A 438 -23.20 3.94 -9.58
C ALA A 438 -22.00 2.98 -9.67
N VAL A 439 -21.42 2.56 -8.53
CA VAL A 439 -20.26 1.65 -8.47
C VAL A 439 -20.77 0.24 -8.18
N GLY A 440 -20.20 -0.75 -8.86
CA GLY A 440 -20.62 -2.14 -8.72
C GLY A 440 -19.45 -3.10 -8.60
N LEU A 441 -19.65 -4.17 -7.84
CA LEU A 441 -18.78 -5.34 -7.80
C LEU A 441 -19.03 -6.13 -9.08
N ILE A 442 -17.99 -6.29 -9.88
CA ILE A 442 -18.01 -7.15 -11.06
C ILE A 442 -17.42 -8.48 -10.63
N THR A 443 -18.13 -9.56 -10.92
CA THR A 443 -17.54 -10.89 -10.85
C THR A 443 -17.66 -11.56 -12.20
N VAL A 444 -16.59 -12.23 -12.60
CA VAL A 444 -16.42 -12.80 -13.92
C VAL A 444 -16.05 -14.27 -13.78
N ALA A 445 -16.66 -15.11 -14.61
CA ALA A 445 -16.20 -16.48 -14.84
C ALA A 445 -15.29 -16.51 -16.08
N LEU A 446 -14.07 -17.03 -15.93
CA LEU A 446 -13.10 -17.25 -17.01
C LEU A 446 -12.54 -18.67 -16.88
N GLY A 447 -12.85 -19.55 -17.83
CA GLY A 447 -12.37 -20.93 -17.83
C GLY A 447 -12.85 -21.75 -16.63
N GLY A 448 -14.01 -21.40 -16.07
CA GLY A 448 -14.57 -22.02 -14.85
C GLY A 448 -14.10 -21.40 -13.52
N ASP A 449 -13.05 -20.56 -13.53
CA ASP A 449 -12.58 -19.81 -12.35
C ASP A 449 -13.33 -18.48 -12.20
N ARG A 450 -13.48 -18.01 -10.95
CA ARG A 450 -14.17 -16.75 -10.64
C ARG A 450 -13.19 -15.66 -10.19
N TYR A 451 -13.36 -14.48 -10.77
CA TYR A 451 -12.57 -13.29 -10.50
C TYR A 451 -13.47 -12.13 -10.12
N ASP A 452 -12.99 -11.27 -9.22
CA ASP A 452 -13.70 -10.09 -8.78
C ASP A 452 -12.94 -8.81 -9.14
N GLY A 453 -13.69 -7.80 -9.54
CA GLY A 453 -13.23 -6.45 -9.82
C GLY A 453 -14.32 -5.44 -9.48
N THR A 454 -14.04 -4.18 -9.77
CA THR A 454 -14.97 -3.07 -9.63
C THR A 454 -15.28 -2.51 -11.01
N GLY A 455 -16.44 -1.88 -11.16
CA GLY A 455 -16.69 -0.97 -12.27
C GLY A 455 -17.61 0.17 -11.84
N PHE A 456 -17.86 1.09 -12.76
CA PHE A 456 -18.80 2.18 -12.53
C PHE A 456 -19.66 2.48 -13.76
N VAL A 457 -20.94 2.74 -13.51
CA VAL A 457 -21.95 3.00 -14.52
C VAL A 457 -21.79 4.43 -15.03
N ILE A 458 -21.75 4.59 -16.35
CA ILE A 458 -21.56 5.88 -17.05
C ILE A 458 -22.83 6.35 -17.78
N SER A 459 -23.93 5.62 -17.68
CA SER A 459 -25.21 5.99 -18.30
C SER A 459 -26.39 5.34 -17.58
N ALA A 460 -27.54 6.02 -17.61
CA ALA A 460 -28.76 5.55 -16.94
C ALA A 460 -29.25 4.18 -17.38
N ASP A 461 -28.97 3.77 -18.63
CA ASP A 461 -29.33 2.47 -19.18
C ASP A 461 -28.30 1.38 -18.86
N GLY A 462 -27.16 1.69 -18.23
CA GLY A 462 -26.27 0.69 -17.65
C GLY A 462 -25.02 0.34 -18.45
N TYR A 463 -24.54 1.22 -19.33
CA TYR A 463 -23.14 1.09 -19.77
C TYR A 463 -22.20 1.36 -18.58
N MET A 464 -21.20 0.52 -18.42
CA MET A 464 -20.28 0.52 -17.28
C MET A 464 -18.84 0.35 -17.75
N LEU A 465 -17.93 1.09 -17.13
CA LEU A 465 -16.49 0.99 -17.37
C LEU A 465 -15.82 0.11 -16.30
N THR A 466 -14.82 -0.64 -16.74
CA THR A 466 -13.92 -1.43 -15.88
C THR A 466 -12.57 -1.65 -16.59
N ASN A 467 -11.67 -2.43 -16.00
CA ASN A 467 -10.43 -2.83 -16.68
C ASN A 467 -10.65 -4.03 -17.61
N TRP A 468 -9.82 -4.12 -18.65
CA TRP A 468 -9.82 -5.30 -19.54
C TRP A 468 -9.49 -6.58 -18.78
N HIS A 469 -8.47 -6.55 -17.90
CA HIS A 469 -8.04 -7.73 -17.15
C HIS A 469 -9.09 -8.26 -16.13
N VAL A 470 -10.16 -7.51 -15.88
CA VAL A 470 -11.29 -7.99 -15.06
C VAL A 470 -12.18 -8.92 -15.87
N VAL A 471 -12.37 -8.64 -17.16
CA VAL A 471 -13.36 -9.31 -18.03
C VAL A 471 -12.74 -10.25 -19.07
N ALA A 472 -11.41 -10.31 -19.13
CA ALA A 472 -10.66 -11.15 -20.05
C ALA A 472 -9.25 -11.41 -19.52
N ASP A 473 -8.62 -12.49 -20.00
CA ASP A 473 -7.22 -12.79 -19.72
C ASP A 473 -6.48 -13.22 -21.00
N SER A 474 -5.24 -13.73 -20.88
CA SER A 474 -4.44 -14.15 -22.04
C SER A 474 -4.78 -15.54 -22.60
N ALA A 475 -5.51 -16.35 -21.85
CA ALA A 475 -6.05 -17.65 -22.23
C ALA A 475 -7.52 -17.57 -22.68
N HIS A 476 -8.29 -16.62 -22.15
CA HIS A 476 -9.71 -16.41 -22.40
C HIS A 476 -9.92 -14.98 -22.91
N ALA A 477 -10.09 -14.83 -24.22
CA ALA A 477 -10.31 -13.53 -24.85
C ALA A 477 -11.66 -12.89 -24.45
N GLU A 478 -12.61 -13.70 -24.00
CA GLU A 478 -13.94 -13.31 -23.54
C GLU A 478 -14.28 -14.03 -22.23
N ALA A 479 -15.08 -13.36 -21.39
CA ALA A 479 -15.65 -13.96 -20.19
C ALA A 479 -16.74 -14.96 -20.51
N ASP A 480 -16.76 -16.10 -19.82
CA ASP A 480 -17.86 -17.08 -19.89
C ASP A 480 -19.16 -16.43 -19.40
N THR A 481 -19.06 -15.62 -18.35
CA THR A 481 -20.20 -14.90 -17.78
C THR A 481 -19.70 -13.71 -16.96
N VAL A 482 -20.36 -12.57 -17.10
CA VAL A 482 -20.15 -11.39 -16.26
C VAL A 482 -21.41 -11.10 -15.45
N TRP A 483 -21.26 -10.92 -14.14
CA TRP A 483 -22.31 -10.39 -13.28
C TRP A 483 -21.85 -9.16 -12.52
N VAL A 484 -22.79 -8.24 -12.33
CA VAL A 484 -22.58 -6.96 -11.64
C VAL A 484 -23.54 -6.87 -10.46
N THR A 485 -23.00 -6.75 -9.26
CA THR A 485 -23.77 -6.47 -8.04
C THR A 485 -23.51 -5.02 -7.64
N MET A 486 -24.53 -4.18 -7.72
CA MET A 486 -24.40 -2.76 -7.38
C MET A 486 -24.22 -2.56 -5.87
N ALA A 487 -23.66 -1.41 -5.48
CA ALA A 487 -23.52 -1.03 -4.08
C ALA A 487 -24.84 -1.15 -3.30
N ASP A 488 -24.73 -1.70 -2.09
CA ASP A 488 -25.82 -1.93 -1.14
C ASP A 488 -26.95 -2.83 -1.70
N GLN A 489 -26.68 -3.60 -2.75
CA GLN A 489 -27.55 -4.64 -3.30
C GLN A 489 -26.94 -6.04 -3.05
N SER A 490 -27.79 -7.06 -3.03
CA SER A 490 -27.39 -8.48 -2.92
C SER A 490 -27.56 -9.25 -4.23
N LEU A 491 -28.40 -8.77 -5.15
CA LEU A 491 -28.68 -9.43 -6.41
C LEU A 491 -27.76 -8.91 -7.52
N GLY A 492 -26.93 -9.80 -8.06
CA GLY A 492 -26.17 -9.54 -9.27
C GLY A 492 -27.04 -9.57 -10.53
N ARG A 493 -26.71 -8.74 -11.51
CA ARG A 493 -27.32 -8.73 -12.86
C ARG A 493 -26.30 -9.17 -13.89
N TYR A 494 -26.74 -9.91 -14.90
CA TYR A 494 -25.87 -10.25 -16.02
C TYR A 494 -25.46 -9.00 -16.80
N ALA A 495 -24.23 -9.01 -17.31
CA ALA A 495 -23.71 -7.98 -18.19
C ALA A 495 -23.03 -8.59 -19.41
N ASP A 496 -23.05 -7.82 -20.50
CA ASP A 496 -22.41 -8.17 -21.77
C ASP A 496 -21.14 -7.34 -21.95
N VAL A 497 -20.06 -7.96 -22.41
CA VAL A 497 -18.86 -7.22 -22.83
C VAL A 497 -19.17 -6.58 -24.19
N ILE A 498 -19.13 -5.25 -24.27
CA ILE A 498 -19.45 -4.50 -25.49
C ILE A 498 -18.21 -4.26 -26.33
N ALA A 499 -17.13 -3.80 -25.69
CA ALA A 499 -15.88 -3.51 -26.35
C ALA A 499 -14.73 -3.49 -25.33
N THR A 500 -13.52 -3.80 -25.79
CA THR A 500 -12.33 -3.77 -24.94
C THR A 500 -11.14 -3.15 -25.64
N ALA A 501 -10.24 -2.57 -24.85
CA ALA A 501 -8.93 -2.10 -25.30
C ALA A 501 -7.85 -2.73 -24.43
N ARG A 502 -7.34 -3.89 -24.85
CA ARG A 502 -6.28 -4.63 -24.13
C ARG A 502 -5.05 -3.79 -23.83
N GLU A 503 -4.56 -3.03 -24.81
CA GLU A 503 -3.35 -2.21 -24.68
C GLU A 503 -3.47 -1.08 -23.65
N ARG A 504 -4.70 -0.63 -23.41
CA ARG A 504 -5.01 0.43 -22.43
C ARG A 504 -5.61 -0.11 -21.14
N ASP A 505 -5.85 -1.41 -21.07
CA ASP A 505 -6.47 -2.10 -19.94
C ASP A 505 -7.85 -1.52 -19.54
N VAL A 506 -8.70 -1.24 -20.52
CA VAL A 506 -10.07 -0.71 -20.31
C VAL A 506 -11.08 -1.58 -21.05
N ALA A 507 -12.24 -1.78 -20.44
CA ALA A 507 -13.39 -2.45 -21.03
C ALA A 507 -14.68 -1.65 -20.80
N LEU A 508 -15.56 -1.72 -21.80
CA LEU A 508 -16.93 -1.25 -21.72
C LEU A 508 -17.85 -2.48 -21.66
N ILE A 509 -18.65 -2.56 -20.61
CA ILE A 509 -19.69 -3.59 -20.45
C ILE A 509 -21.07 -2.96 -20.38
N LYS A 510 -22.11 -3.76 -20.59
CA LYS A 510 -23.51 -3.34 -20.53
C LYS A 510 -24.28 -4.22 -19.57
N ILE A 511 -24.80 -3.64 -18.48
CA ILE A 511 -25.65 -4.36 -17.54
C ILE A 511 -27.03 -4.56 -18.18
N ARG A 512 -27.51 -5.81 -18.20
CA ARG A 512 -28.80 -6.16 -18.79
C ARG A 512 -29.94 -5.66 -17.90
N GLY A 513 -30.90 -4.97 -18.51
CA GLY A 513 -32.10 -4.46 -17.83
C GLY A 513 -31.82 -3.47 -16.69
N TYR A 514 -30.68 -2.78 -16.71
CA TYR A 514 -30.33 -1.80 -15.70
C TYR A 514 -31.01 -0.46 -15.97
N GLN A 515 -31.59 0.11 -14.92
CA GLN A 515 -32.01 1.50 -14.82
C GLN A 515 -31.67 1.99 -13.42
N GLY A 516 -30.86 3.04 -13.30
CA GLY A 516 -30.40 3.51 -12.00
C GLY A 516 -29.34 4.59 -12.07
N SER A 517 -28.66 4.79 -10.95
CA SER A 517 -27.63 5.80 -10.76
C SER A 517 -26.42 5.58 -11.67
N TYR A 518 -25.88 6.66 -12.20
CA TYR A 518 -24.69 6.65 -13.04
C TYR A 518 -23.84 7.87 -12.71
N LEU A 519 -22.55 7.80 -13.00
CA LEU A 519 -21.62 8.92 -12.84
C LEU A 519 -21.75 9.84 -14.06
N SER A 520 -22.15 11.08 -13.83
CA SER A 520 -22.31 12.11 -14.87
C SER A 520 -21.13 13.06 -14.96
N ALA A 521 -20.46 13.33 -13.84
CA ALA A 521 -19.24 14.15 -13.77
C ALA A 521 -18.02 13.29 -14.14
N ILE A 522 -17.67 13.25 -15.43
CA ILE A 522 -16.55 12.46 -15.96
C ILE A 522 -15.68 13.36 -16.84
N ASP A 523 -14.36 13.35 -16.62
CA ASP A 523 -13.37 14.09 -17.39
C ASP A 523 -13.01 13.38 -18.70
N TRP A 524 -13.95 13.38 -19.64
CA TRP A 524 -13.74 12.81 -20.97
C TRP A 524 -12.61 13.49 -21.75
N GLY A 525 -12.34 14.77 -21.47
CA GLY A 525 -11.23 15.50 -22.09
C GLY A 525 -9.85 15.12 -21.54
N GLY A 526 -9.78 14.54 -20.34
CA GLY A 526 -8.53 14.18 -19.68
C GLY A 526 -7.68 15.40 -19.31
N THR A 527 -8.31 16.48 -18.84
CA THR A 527 -7.69 17.78 -18.54
C THR A 527 -7.82 18.20 -17.08
N LYS A 528 -8.64 17.51 -16.28
CA LYS A 528 -9.00 17.88 -14.92
C LYS A 528 -8.16 17.21 -13.83
N ALA A 529 -7.23 16.33 -14.21
CA ALA A 529 -6.27 15.74 -13.29
C ALA A 529 -5.04 16.65 -13.14
N ARG A 530 -4.67 17.05 -11.92
CA ARG A 530 -3.41 17.76 -11.68
C ARG A 530 -2.54 17.06 -10.65
N GLN A 531 -1.24 17.03 -10.91
CA GLN A 531 -0.28 16.40 -10.02
C GLN A 531 -0.24 17.14 -8.67
N GLY A 532 -0.28 16.38 -7.58
CA GLY A 532 -0.30 16.88 -6.20
C GLY A 532 -1.69 17.15 -5.63
N GLU A 533 -2.75 17.09 -6.46
CA GLU A 533 -4.12 17.27 -5.98
C GLU A 533 -4.61 16.05 -5.21
N PRO A 534 -5.47 16.26 -4.19
CA PRO A 534 -6.10 15.16 -3.48
C PRO A 534 -7.12 14.47 -4.40
N ALA A 535 -7.21 13.16 -4.24
CA ALA A 535 -8.11 12.30 -5.02
C ALA A 535 -8.68 11.19 -4.14
N ALA A 536 -9.79 10.62 -4.57
CA ALA A 536 -10.39 9.46 -3.91
C ALA A 536 -10.71 8.36 -4.90
N LEU A 537 -10.59 7.13 -4.43
CA LEU A 537 -11.03 5.93 -5.12
C LEU A 537 -12.22 5.35 -4.36
N ILE A 538 -13.27 4.97 -5.10
CA ILE A 538 -14.43 4.27 -4.53
C ILE A 538 -14.54 2.90 -5.20
N GLY A 539 -14.54 1.82 -4.42
CA GLY A 539 -14.66 0.48 -4.99
C GLY A 539 -14.75 -0.63 -3.94
N TYR A 540 -14.42 -1.85 -4.36
CA TYR A 540 -14.53 -3.06 -3.52
C TYR A 540 -13.15 -3.65 -3.20
N PRO A 541 -12.42 -3.08 -2.22
CA PRO A 541 -11.19 -3.70 -1.72
C PRO A 541 -11.53 -5.08 -1.12
N ALA A 542 -10.79 -6.12 -1.54
CA ALA A 542 -10.94 -7.53 -1.15
C ALA A 542 -12.24 -8.25 -1.62
N GLY A 543 -12.74 -7.93 -2.83
CA GLY A 543 -13.96 -8.53 -3.42
C GLY A 543 -14.04 -10.07 -3.44
N SER A 544 -12.91 -10.77 -3.36
CA SER A 544 -12.80 -12.25 -3.38
C SER A 544 -13.58 -12.98 -2.28
N GLY A 545 -13.98 -12.29 -1.21
CA GLY A 545 -14.77 -12.88 -0.10
C GLY A 545 -16.28 -12.91 -0.36
N PHE A 546 -16.82 -11.97 -1.14
CA PHE A 546 -18.27 -11.78 -1.29
C PHE A 546 -18.87 -12.66 -2.41
N ALA A 547 -18.10 -13.00 -3.45
CA ALA A 547 -18.57 -13.82 -4.57
C ALA A 547 -18.97 -15.27 -4.18
N ARG A 548 -18.62 -15.71 -2.97
CA ARG A 548 -18.98 -17.04 -2.44
C ARG A 548 -20.31 -17.07 -1.71
N ASP A 549 -20.80 -15.93 -1.21
CA ASP A 549 -22.02 -15.87 -0.41
C ASP A 549 -23.05 -14.94 -1.07
N ARG A 550 -23.90 -15.54 -1.91
CA ARG A 550 -24.93 -14.85 -2.73
C ARG A 550 -26.01 -14.12 -1.91
N ALA A 551 -26.00 -14.24 -0.59
CA ALA A 551 -26.94 -13.56 0.31
C ALA A 551 -26.37 -12.27 0.93
N SER A 552 -25.07 -12.00 0.78
CA SER A 552 -24.42 -10.86 1.44
C SER A 552 -24.54 -9.58 0.61
N VAL A 553 -25.03 -8.51 1.23
CA VAL A 553 -25.06 -7.16 0.65
C VAL A 553 -23.63 -6.67 0.40
N VAL A 554 -23.29 -6.32 -0.83
CA VAL A 554 -21.95 -5.84 -1.17
C VAL A 554 -21.81 -4.36 -0.82
N ARG A 555 -20.66 -4.00 -0.24
CA ARG A 555 -20.43 -2.67 0.31
C ARG A 555 -19.15 -2.07 -0.28
N THR A 556 -19.28 -0.86 -0.81
CA THR A 556 -18.14 -0.04 -1.25
C THR A 556 -17.31 0.42 -0.05
N SER A 557 -16.04 0.68 -0.32
CA SER A 557 -15.12 1.41 0.55
C SER A 557 -14.49 2.55 -0.24
N MET A 558 -13.97 3.53 0.48
CA MET A 558 -13.33 4.71 -0.07
C MET A 558 -11.87 4.79 0.40
N THR A 559 -10.97 5.02 -0.55
CA THR A 559 -9.56 5.28 -0.28
C THR A 559 -9.20 6.68 -0.74
N ALA A 560 -8.71 7.53 0.16
CA ALA A 560 -8.17 8.84 -0.18
C ALA A 560 -6.65 8.79 -0.45
N GLY A 561 -6.17 9.70 -1.29
CA GLY A 561 -4.77 9.84 -1.65
C GLY A 561 -4.52 11.14 -2.41
N ILE A 562 -3.40 11.22 -3.12
CA ILE A 562 -3.06 12.30 -4.04
C ILE A 562 -2.67 11.74 -5.40
N LEU A 563 -2.78 12.59 -6.42
CA LEU A 563 -2.28 12.32 -7.76
C LEU A 563 -0.76 12.58 -7.79
N SER A 564 0.02 11.61 -7.35
CA SER A 564 1.49 11.71 -7.26
C SER A 564 2.18 11.97 -8.62
N ARG A 565 1.57 11.58 -9.74
CA ARG A 565 2.06 11.88 -11.09
C ARG A 565 0.90 11.92 -12.09
N VAL A 566 0.90 12.91 -12.97
CA VAL A 566 -0.09 13.01 -14.06
C VAL A 566 0.64 13.26 -15.37
N THR A 567 0.37 12.42 -16.37
CA THR A 567 0.80 12.59 -17.76
C THR A 567 -0.40 12.39 -18.68
N PRO A 568 -0.29 12.72 -19.99
CA PRO A 568 -1.39 12.50 -20.93
C PRO A 568 -1.89 11.05 -20.99
N ASP A 569 -1.02 10.06 -20.75
CA ASP A 569 -1.33 8.64 -20.85
C ASP A 569 -1.54 7.93 -19.51
N LEU A 570 -1.24 8.60 -18.39
CA LEU A 570 -1.12 7.93 -17.10
C LEU A 570 -1.46 8.86 -15.94
N ILE A 571 -2.29 8.36 -15.02
CA ILE A 571 -2.54 9.00 -13.73
C ILE A 571 -2.04 8.06 -12.64
N GLN A 572 -1.22 8.56 -11.73
CA GLN A 572 -0.68 7.81 -10.61
C GLN A 572 -1.31 8.30 -9.31
N PHE A 573 -2.18 7.47 -8.75
CA PHE A 573 -2.80 7.66 -7.46
C PHE A 573 -1.95 7.01 -6.38
N ASP A 574 -1.81 7.62 -5.20
CA ASP A 574 -0.95 7.09 -4.12
C ASP A 574 -1.73 6.62 -2.88
N GLY A 575 -3.04 6.46 -3.02
CA GLY A 575 -3.88 5.85 -2.01
C GLY A 575 -3.61 4.36 -1.88
N MET A 576 -3.82 3.82 -0.67
CA MET A 576 -3.64 2.39 -0.42
C MET A 576 -4.78 1.58 -1.05
N THR A 577 -4.45 0.84 -2.12
CA THR A 577 -5.40 -0.01 -2.86
C THR A 577 -5.09 -1.49 -2.67
N THR A 578 -6.11 -2.34 -2.55
CA THR A 578 -5.97 -3.80 -2.43
C THR A 578 -6.61 -4.51 -3.64
N GLY A 579 -6.41 -5.83 -3.76
CA GLY A 579 -7.04 -6.63 -4.83
C GLY A 579 -8.57 -6.51 -4.78
N GLY A 580 -9.23 -6.45 -5.94
CA GLY A 580 -10.68 -6.15 -6.09
C GLY A 580 -11.00 -4.69 -6.41
N SER A 581 -10.06 -3.76 -6.18
CA SER A 581 -10.22 -2.36 -6.57
C SER A 581 -9.97 -2.07 -8.07
N SER A 582 -9.46 -3.04 -8.85
CA SER A 582 -9.32 -2.88 -10.31
C SER A 582 -10.65 -2.53 -10.96
N GLY A 583 -10.67 -1.45 -11.74
CA GLY A 583 -11.85 -0.92 -12.40
C GLY A 583 -12.61 0.12 -11.57
N SER A 584 -12.14 0.46 -10.37
CA SER A 584 -12.74 1.52 -9.55
C SER A 584 -12.57 2.90 -10.21
N PRO A 585 -13.58 3.77 -10.15
CA PRO A 585 -13.41 5.17 -10.51
C PRO A 585 -12.48 5.87 -9.52
N VAL A 586 -11.58 6.70 -10.06
CA VAL A 586 -10.79 7.67 -9.30
C VAL A 586 -11.33 9.06 -9.56
N PHE A 587 -11.66 9.77 -8.48
CA PHE A 587 -12.23 11.11 -8.47
C PHE A 587 -11.15 12.13 -8.11
N ASN A 588 -11.17 13.29 -8.77
CA ASN A 588 -10.42 14.46 -8.31
C ASN A 588 -11.14 15.15 -7.14
N ALA A 589 -10.57 16.24 -6.61
CA ALA A 589 -11.13 17.00 -5.50
C ALA A 589 -12.51 17.62 -5.79
N ASP A 590 -12.81 17.86 -7.08
CA ASP A 590 -14.08 18.45 -7.55
C ASP A 590 -15.20 17.41 -7.71
N GLY A 591 -14.89 16.12 -7.59
CA GLY A 591 -15.85 15.03 -7.78
C GLY A 591 -16.00 14.55 -9.22
N ASP A 592 -15.12 14.96 -10.14
CA ASP A 592 -15.06 14.41 -11.49
C ASP A 592 -14.29 13.09 -11.50
N VAL A 593 -14.82 12.08 -12.20
CA VAL A 593 -14.07 10.85 -12.51
C VAL A 593 -13.01 11.15 -13.56
N ILE A 594 -11.74 10.96 -13.19
CA ILE A 594 -10.59 11.26 -14.05
C ILE A 594 -9.93 10.00 -14.64
N SER A 595 -10.08 8.86 -13.97
CA SER A 595 -9.45 7.61 -14.42
C SER A 595 -10.10 6.35 -13.86
N VAL A 596 -9.83 5.23 -14.55
CA VAL A 596 -10.16 3.87 -14.13
C VAL A 596 -8.94 3.28 -13.42
N HIS A 597 -9.06 3.00 -12.13
CA HIS A 597 -7.95 2.45 -11.32
C HIS A 597 -7.56 1.06 -11.77
N ARG A 598 -6.26 0.78 -11.92
CA ARG A 598 -5.73 -0.55 -12.21
C ARG A 598 -4.95 -1.06 -11.00
N ALA A 599 -5.46 -2.08 -10.32
CA ALA A 599 -4.70 -2.71 -9.24
C ALA A 599 -3.58 -3.60 -9.83
N GLY A 600 -2.42 -3.66 -9.16
CA GLY A 600 -1.41 -4.70 -9.43
C GLY A 600 -0.23 -4.36 -10.36
N LEU A 601 0.08 -3.08 -10.65
CA LEU A 601 1.34 -2.74 -11.31
C LEU A 601 2.52 -2.65 -10.32
N ARG A 602 3.59 -3.40 -10.61
CA ARG A 602 4.84 -3.58 -9.83
C ARG A 602 5.75 -2.34 -9.83
N GLN A 603 5.29 -1.19 -9.35
CA GLN A 603 6.18 -0.07 -9.06
C GLN A 603 6.04 0.39 -7.61
N GLY A 604 6.42 -0.45 -6.64
CA GLY A 604 6.62 -0.05 -5.24
C GLY A 604 5.34 0.13 -4.38
N PRO A 605 5.50 0.28 -3.05
CA PRO A 605 4.39 0.56 -2.14
C PRO A 605 3.86 1.99 -2.31
N GLY A 606 2.53 2.16 -2.42
CA GLY A 606 1.87 3.46 -2.53
C GLY A 606 1.66 3.98 -3.96
N PHE A 607 1.59 3.09 -4.96
CA PHE A 607 1.48 3.47 -6.36
C PHE A 607 0.36 2.69 -7.07
N ALA A 608 -0.70 3.39 -7.42
CA ALA A 608 -1.86 2.93 -8.18
C ALA A 608 -1.82 3.60 -9.56
N LEU A 609 -1.45 2.84 -10.59
CA LEU A 609 -1.52 3.33 -11.97
C LEU A 609 -2.98 3.26 -12.42
N SER A 610 -3.50 4.37 -12.92
CA SER A 610 -4.88 4.51 -13.35
C SER A 610 -4.91 4.96 -14.81
N VAL A 611 -5.89 4.45 -15.55
CA VAL A 611 -6.05 4.72 -16.97
C VAL A 611 -6.95 5.93 -17.14
N PRO A 612 -6.51 7.03 -17.78
CA PRO A 612 -7.37 8.18 -18.05
C PRO A 612 -8.67 7.78 -18.74
N VAL A 613 -9.80 8.29 -18.27
CA VAL A 613 -11.13 7.83 -18.71
C VAL A 613 -11.40 8.12 -20.19
N LYS A 614 -10.71 9.10 -20.78
CA LYS A 614 -10.73 9.43 -22.22
C LYS A 614 -10.44 8.23 -23.12
N TYR A 615 -9.64 7.26 -22.66
CA TYR A 615 -9.33 6.06 -23.44
C TYR A 615 -10.54 5.12 -23.60
N ALA A 616 -11.63 5.34 -22.87
CA ALA A 616 -12.88 4.61 -23.06
C ALA A 616 -13.73 5.15 -24.22
N ILE A 617 -13.54 6.41 -24.66
CA ILE A 617 -14.38 7.02 -25.71
C ILE A 617 -14.40 6.18 -27.01
N PRO A 618 -13.27 5.65 -27.52
CA PRO A 618 -13.28 4.82 -28.72
C PRO A 618 -14.04 3.49 -28.56
N LEU A 619 -14.28 3.03 -27.33
CA LEU A 619 -15.03 1.80 -27.04
C LEU A 619 -16.55 2.01 -27.09
N MET A 620 -17.01 3.26 -27.06
CA MET A 620 -18.43 3.59 -26.94
C MET A 620 -19.15 3.52 -28.29
N PRO A 621 -20.35 2.93 -28.33
CA PRO A 621 -21.22 3.04 -29.50
C PRO A 621 -21.51 4.52 -29.84
N PRO A 622 -21.71 4.88 -31.13
CA PRO A 622 -21.98 6.26 -31.53
C PRO A 622 -23.14 6.93 -30.78
N ALA A 623 -24.24 6.19 -30.56
CA ALA A 623 -25.40 6.69 -29.82
C ALA A 623 -25.05 7.04 -28.36
N LEU A 624 -24.18 6.25 -27.71
CA LEU A 624 -23.73 6.52 -26.35
C LEU A 624 -22.87 7.79 -26.30
N ARG A 625 -21.94 7.96 -27.25
CA ARG A 625 -21.10 9.15 -27.35
C ARG A 625 -21.91 10.43 -27.50
N GLN A 626 -22.91 10.41 -28.38
CA GLN A 626 -23.80 11.55 -28.59
C GLN A 626 -24.56 11.93 -27.31
N ARG A 627 -25.08 10.94 -26.55
CA ARG A 627 -25.78 11.22 -25.27
C ARG A 627 -24.85 11.79 -24.20
N LEU A 628 -23.58 11.38 -24.20
CA LEU A 628 -22.57 11.84 -23.24
C LEU A 628 -21.86 13.13 -23.68
N GLY A 629 -22.08 13.59 -24.91
CA GLY A 629 -21.47 14.80 -25.46
C GLY A 629 -19.98 14.66 -25.77
N VAL A 630 -19.53 13.49 -26.23
CA VAL A 630 -18.11 13.14 -26.47
C VAL A 630 -17.80 12.64 -27.86
#